data_AF-A0A7H8SKA2-F1
#
_entry.id   AF-A0A7H8SKA2-F1
#
_cell.length_a   1.000
_cell.length_b   1.000
_cell.length_c   1.000
_cell.angle_alpha   90.00
_cell.angle_beta   90.00
_cell.angle_gamma   90.00
#
_symmetry.space_group_name_H-M   'P 1'
#
loop_
_entity.id
_entity.type
_entity.pdbx_description
1 polymer ?
#
loop_
_entity_poly.entity_id
_entity_poly.type
_entity_poly.pdbx_seq_one_letter_code
_entity_poly.pdbx_strand_id
1 'polypeptide(L)'
;MKYIAQIIECNEDLEFILKIKVRNEILEVFSSSIPSCIDLKKNYLIDLEATIFDDYLIEKIHYPHQIKQIDNSLRYEIIGYLKEGKIDVNGLIFEDDILNRDFFYLDNNTVKWTIDRINADFEERD
;
A
#
# COMPACT_ATOMS: atom_id res chain seq x y z
N MET A 1 5.83 -6.93 3.70
CA MET A 1 6.48 -6.34 4.90
C MET A 1 5.43 -6.12 5.99
N LYS A 2 5.71 -6.44 7.26
CA LYS A 2 4.69 -6.37 8.32
C LYS A 2 4.62 -5.00 9.02
N TYR A 3 3.40 -4.54 9.29
CA TYR A 3 3.10 -3.28 9.96
C TYR A 3 2.04 -3.44 11.03
N ILE A 4 2.06 -2.54 12.01
CA ILE A 4 0.95 -2.37 12.95
C ILE A 4 0.00 -1.32 12.38
N ALA A 5 -1.25 -1.71 12.17
CA ALA A 5 -2.30 -0.84 11.68
C ALA A 5 -3.56 -0.92 12.54
N GLN A 6 -4.36 0.12 12.52
CA GLN A 6 -5.67 0.18 13.16
C GLN A 6 -6.73 0.30 12.08
N ILE A 7 -7.78 -0.52 12.11
CA ILE A 7 -8.95 -0.30 11.26
C ILE A 7 -9.70 0.90 11.83
N ILE A 8 -9.93 1.92 11.02
CA ILE A 8 -10.61 3.17 11.43
C ILE A 8 -12.00 3.31 10.81
N GLU A 9 -12.24 2.65 9.68
CA GLU A 9 -13.54 2.62 8.99
C GLU A 9 -13.69 1.29 8.26
N CYS A 10 -14.88 0.71 8.32
CA CYS A 10 -15.30 -0.42 7.51
C CYS A 10 -16.62 -0.04 6.83
N ASN A 11 -16.69 -0.19 5.51
CA ASN A 11 -17.94 0.05 4.79
C ASN A 11 -18.75 -1.24 4.78
N GLU A 12 -19.91 -1.25 5.45
CA GLU A 12 -20.80 -2.43 5.50
C GLU A 12 -21.32 -2.84 4.11
N ASP A 13 -21.35 -1.93 3.14
CA ASP A 13 -21.75 -2.21 1.76
C ASP A 13 -20.61 -2.83 0.92
N LEU A 14 -19.36 -2.78 1.40
CA LEU A 14 -18.16 -3.24 0.68
C LEU A 14 -17.33 -4.16 1.56
N GLU A 15 -17.71 -5.43 1.58
CA GLU A 15 -17.25 -6.50 2.49
C GLU A 15 -15.73 -6.71 2.55
N PHE A 16 -14.94 -6.14 1.63
CA PHE A 16 -13.47 -6.32 1.57
C PHE A 16 -12.67 -5.02 1.60
N ILE A 17 -13.33 -3.86 1.72
CA ILE A 17 -12.67 -2.55 1.65
C ILE A 17 -12.71 -1.90 3.02
N LEU A 18 -11.53 -1.52 3.51
CA LEU A 18 -11.32 -0.96 4.83
C LEU A 18 -10.49 0.32 4.73
N LYS A 19 -10.75 1.29 5.60
CA LYS A 19 -9.74 2.33 5.89
C LYS A 19 -8.94 1.93 7.10
N ILE A 20 -7.63 1.94 6.94
CA ILE A 20 -6.67 1.67 7.99
C ILE A 20 -5.82 2.91 8.25
N LYS A 21 -5.43 3.06 9.51
CA LYS A 21 -4.35 3.95 9.91
C LYS A 21 -3.10 3.11 10.14
N VAL A 22 -2.04 3.38 9.38
CA VAL A 22 -0.75 2.71 9.51
C VAL A 22 0.35 3.76 9.51
N ARG A 23 1.17 3.77 10.57
CA ARG A 23 2.09 4.89 10.84
C ARG A 23 1.36 6.25 10.81
N ASN A 24 1.75 7.14 9.89
CA ASN A 24 1.16 8.46 9.69
C ASN A 24 0.22 8.51 8.49
N GLU A 25 -0.02 7.37 7.82
CA GLU A 25 -0.85 7.27 6.62
C GLU A 25 -2.26 6.76 6.96
N ILE A 26 -3.23 7.24 6.19
CA ILE A 26 -4.58 6.70 6.14
C ILE A 26 -4.78 6.13 4.75
N LEU A 27 -4.98 4.81 4.68
CA LEU A 27 -5.08 4.07 3.43
C LEU A 27 -6.42 3.37 3.34
N GLU A 28 -7.07 3.45 2.19
CA GLU A 28 -8.16 2.58 1.82
C GLU A 28 -7.57 1.35 1.13
N VAL A 29 -7.78 0.20 1.74
CA VAL A 29 -7.14 -1.06 1.36
C VAL A 29 -8.18 -2.12 1.06
N PHE A 30 -7.81 -3.07 0.23
CA PHE A 30 -8.56 -4.29 0.02
C PHE A 30 -8.00 -5.41 0.88
N SER A 31 -8.86 -6.23 1.46
CA SER A 31 -8.45 -7.41 2.20
C SER A 31 -9.35 -8.58 1.86
N SER A 32 -8.75 -9.68 1.39
CA SER A 32 -9.48 -10.94 1.18
C SER A 32 -9.77 -11.70 2.46
N SER A 33 -9.17 -11.30 3.59
CA SER A 33 -9.37 -11.92 4.89
C SER A 33 -9.43 -10.87 5.98
N ILE A 34 -10.64 -10.44 6.31
CA ILE A 34 -10.89 -9.47 7.38
C ILE A 34 -11.13 -10.21 8.70
N PRO A 35 -10.62 -9.70 9.83
CA PRO A 35 -10.92 -10.27 11.14
C PRO A 35 -12.44 -10.39 11.37
N SER A 36 -12.89 -11.57 11.77
CA SER A 36 -14.32 -11.88 12.00
C SER A 36 -15.01 -10.94 13.00
N CYS A 37 -14.24 -10.36 13.92
CA CYS A 37 -14.67 -9.30 14.83
C CYS A 37 -13.72 -8.11 14.69
N ILE A 38 -14.18 -7.05 14.04
CA ILE A 38 -13.46 -5.78 13.93
C ILE A 38 -13.65 -5.00 15.23
N ASP A 39 -12.53 -4.64 15.87
CA ASP A 39 -12.47 -3.69 16.97
C ASP A 39 -11.66 -2.48 16.50
N LEU A 40 -12.35 -1.36 16.28
CA LEU A 40 -11.75 -0.10 15.81
C LEU A 40 -10.74 0.48 16.80
N LYS A 41 -10.63 -0.03 18.03
CA LYS A 41 -9.62 0.40 19.03
C LYS A 41 -8.40 -0.53 19.06
N LYS A 42 -8.46 -1.66 18.36
CA LYS A 42 -7.39 -2.67 18.35
C LYS A 42 -6.38 -2.37 17.26
N ASN A 43 -5.13 -2.71 17.56
CA ASN A 43 -4.04 -2.74 16.60
C ASN A 43 -3.89 -4.16 16.03
N TYR A 44 -3.75 -4.24 14.72
CA TYR A 44 -3.60 -5.45 13.94
C TYR A 44 -2.21 -5.49 13.31
N LEU A 45 -1.64 -6.69 13.25
CA LEU A 45 -0.43 -6.94 12.47
C LEU A 45 -0.88 -7.28 11.06
N ILE A 46 -0.41 -6.52 10.09
CA ILE A 46 -0.80 -6.67 8.68
C ILE A 46 0.42 -6.74 7.78
N ASP A 47 0.31 -7.41 6.64
CA ASP A 47 1.19 -7.18 5.49
C ASP A 47 0.51 -6.24 4.49
N LEU A 48 1.28 -5.35 3.88
CA LEU A 48 0.81 -4.45 2.83
C LEU A 48 1.50 -4.77 1.52
N GLU A 49 0.70 -4.94 0.47
CA GLU A 49 1.16 -5.24 -0.88
C GLU A 49 0.52 -4.28 -1.88
N ALA A 50 1.29 -3.82 -2.86
CA ALA A 50 0.76 -3.08 -3.99
C ALA A 50 0.42 -4.04 -5.13
N THR A 51 -0.75 -3.88 -5.75
CA THR A 51 -1.17 -4.71 -6.88
C THR A 51 -1.32 -3.88 -8.15
N ILE A 52 -0.81 -4.43 -9.25
CA ILE A 52 -1.00 -3.94 -10.62
C ILE A 52 -1.76 -5.02 -11.40
N PHE A 53 -2.85 -4.66 -12.07
CA PHE A 53 -3.61 -5.59 -12.91
C PHE A 53 -3.16 -5.56 -14.36
N ASP A 54 -2.83 -4.36 -14.85
CA ASP A 54 -2.48 -4.13 -16.25
C ASP A 54 -1.03 -3.64 -16.36
N ASP A 55 -0.84 -2.37 -16.74
CA ASP A 55 0.46 -1.81 -17.06
C ASP A 55 1.16 -1.21 -15.84
N TYR A 56 2.46 -1.48 -15.75
CA TYR A 56 3.34 -0.80 -14.81
C TYR A 56 3.60 0.63 -15.25
N LEU A 57 3.03 1.59 -14.51
CA LEU A 57 3.26 3.02 -14.71
C LEU A 57 4.18 3.54 -13.61
N ILE A 58 5.47 3.65 -13.95
CA ILE A 58 6.50 4.17 -13.04
C ILE A 58 7.44 5.13 -13.75
N GLU A 59 7.71 6.27 -13.13
CA GLU A 59 8.57 7.32 -13.69
C GLU A 59 9.44 7.98 -12.63
N LYS A 60 10.66 8.40 -13.03
CA LYS A 60 11.52 9.23 -12.18
C LYS A 60 10.94 10.63 -12.05
N ILE A 61 10.89 11.13 -10.82
CA ILE A 61 10.38 12.46 -10.50
C ILE A 61 11.23 13.12 -9.40
N HIS A 62 10.92 14.38 -9.08
CA HIS A 62 11.61 15.16 -8.04
C HIS A 62 10.63 15.78 -7.03
N TYR A 63 9.48 15.12 -6.80
CA TYR A 63 8.50 15.55 -5.80
C TYR A 63 8.74 14.91 -4.44
N PRO A 64 8.22 15.49 -3.34
CA PRO A 64 8.29 14.89 -2.01
C PRO A 64 7.58 13.53 -1.94
N HIS A 65 8.00 12.70 -0.98
CA HIS A 65 7.37 11.41 -0.72
C HIS A 65 5.90 11.59 -0.32
N GLN A 66 5.02 10.82 -0.93
CA GLN A 66 3.57 10.88 -0.68
C GLN A 66 2.88 9.60 -1.14
N ILE A 67 1.75 9.29 -0.51
CA ILE A 67 0.80 8.27 -0.96
C ILE A 67 -0.52 8.99 -1.21
N LYS A 68 -1.01 8.99 -2.44
CA LYS A 68 -2.21 9.74 -2.82
C LYS A 68 -3.22 8.85 -3.52
N GLN A 69 -4.42 8.75 -2.96
CA GLN A 69 -5.54 8.05 -3.57
C GLN A 69 -6.01 8.80 -4.84
N ILE A 70 -6.36 8.05 -5.88
CA ILE A 70 -6.83 8.58 -7.17
C ILE A 70 -8.36 8.40 -7.23
N ASP A 71 -9.09 9.49 -7.47
CA ASP A 71 -10.51 9.52 -7.86
C ASP A 71 -11.47 8.61 -7.05
N ASN A 72 -11.47 8.71 -5.71
CA ASN A 72 -12.32 7.90 -4.81
C ASN A 72 -12.35 6.40 -5.19
N SER A 73 -11.20 5.89 -5.65
CA SER A 73 -11.00 4.52 -6.08
C SER A 73 -9.91 3.87 -5.25
N LEU A 74 -9.69 2.57 -5.42
CA LEU A 74 -8.61 1.86 -4.73
C LEU A 74 -7.21 2.18 -5.30
N ARG A 75 -7.13 2.98 -6.38
CA ARG A 75 -5.88 3.29 -7.06
C ARG A 75 -5.09 4.36 -6.30
N TYR A 76 -3.77 4.26 -6.34
CA TYR A 76 -2.86 5.19 -5.67
C TYR A 76 -1.72 5.65 -6.58
N GLU A 77 -1.28 6.90 -6.41
CA GLU A 77 0.06 7.34 -6.79
C GLU A 77 0.96 7.26 -5.54
N ILE A 78 1.99 6.42 -5.60
CA ILE A 78 3.03 6.32 -4.57
C ILE A 78 4.28 7.05 -5.06
N ILE A 79 4.69 8.08 -4.34
CA ILE A 79 5.97 8.76 -4.55
C ILE A 79 6.91 8.37 -3.43
N GLY A 80 8.00 7.69 -3.78
CA GLY A 80 8.96 7.18 -2.81
C GLY A 80 10.34 6.96 -3.41
N TYR A 81 11.29 6.57 -2.58
CA TYR A 81 12.65 6.27 -3.00
C TYR A 81 12.76 4.81 -3.42
N LEU A 82 13.07 4.57 -4.70
CA LEU A 82 13.29 3.22 -5.23
C LEU A 82 14.73 2.78 -4.95
N LYS A 83 14.87 1.65 -4.26
CA LYS A 83 16.14 0.96 -4.05
C LYS A 83 15.95 -0.55 -4.06
N GLU A 84 16.69 -1.26 -4.91
CA GLU A 84 16.73 -2.73 -4.98
C GLU A 84 15.33 -3.36 -5.10
N GLY A 85 14.47 -2.79 -5.95
CA GLY A 85 13.09 -3.26 -6.16
C GLY A 85 12.09 -2.83 -5.08
N LYS A 86 12.51 -2.00 -4.13
CA LYS A 86 11.68 -1.55 -3.01
C LYS A 86 11.48 -0.06 -3.07
N ILE A 87 10.23 0.40 -2.93
CA ILE A 87 9.89 1.81 -2.82
C ILE A 87 9.62 2.12 -1.35
N ASP A 88 10.50 2.93 -0.75
CA ASP A 88 10.30 3.50 0.60
C ASP A 88 9.54 4.82 0.49
N VAL A 89 8.39 4.89 1.15
CA VAL A 89 7.54 6.07 1.26
C VAL A 89 7.02 6.20 2.70
N ASN A 90 7.41 7.28 3.39
CA ASN A 90 6.95 7.58 4.75
C ASN A 90 7.10 6.41 5.75
N GLY A 91 8.13 5.57 5.57
CA GLY A 91 8.41 4.39 6.39
C GLY A 91 7.57 3.15 6.06
N LEU A 92 6.73 3.23 5.02
CA LEU A 92 6.12 2.08 4.36
C LEU A 92 7.01 1.67 3.19
N ILE A 93 7.14 0.37 3.00
CA ILE A 93 7.90 -0.25 1.94
C ILE A 93 6.92 -1.08 1.11
N PHE A 94 6.90 -0.79 -0.18
CA PHE A 94 6.24 -1.60 -1.20
C PHE A 94 7.32 -2.22 -2.09
N GLU A 95 7.18 -3.50 -2.40
CA GLU A 95 8.14 -4.25 -3.21
C GLU A 95 7.40 -5.08 -4.25
N ASP A 96 7.99 -5.20 -5.43
CA ASP A 96 7.54 -6.09 -6.49
C ASP A 96 8.76 -6.46 -7.35
N ASP A 97 8.88 -7.73 -7.74
CA ASP A 97 10.00 -8.22 -8.54
C ASP A 97 10.16 -7.48 -9.88
N ILE A 98 9.06 -6.98 -10.45
CA ILE A 98 9.04 -6.20 -11.69
C ILE A 98 9.81 -4.88 -11.52
N LEU A 99 9.75 -4.26 -10.34
CA LEU A 99 10.49 -3.02 -10.06
C LEU A 99 12.00 -3.23 -10.19
N ASN A 100 12.51 -4.39 -9.73
CA ASN A 100 13.93 -4.72 -9.82
C ASN A 100 14.32 -5.32 -11.18
N ARG A 101 13.40 -5.99 -11.87
CA ARG A 101 13.70 -6.67 -13.13
C ARG A 101 13.62 -5.73 -14.33
N ASP A 102 12.52 -4.99 -14.44
CA ASP A 102 12.16 -4.24 -15.64
C ASP A 102 12.45 -2.74 -15.46
N PHE A 103 12.47 -2.26 -14.20
CA PHE A 103 12.68 -0.85 -13.85
C PHE A 103 13.97 -0.57 -13.07
N PHE A 104 14.94 -1.49 -13.10
CA PHE A 104 16.24 -1.32 -12.41
C PHE A 104 17.00 -0.05 -12.83
N TYR A 105 16.76 0.47 -14.03
CA TYR A 105 17.39 1.71 -14.50
C TYR A 105 16.92 2.96 -13.73
N LEU A 106 15.82 2.85 -12.96
CA LEU A 106 15.32 3.89 -12.07
C LEU A 106 15.90 3.76 -10.64
N ASP A 107 16.68 2.72 -10.35
CA ASP A 107 17.20 2.44 -9.01
C ASP A 107 18.00 3.62 -8.43
N ASN A 108 17.91 3.79 -7.11
CA ASN A 108 18.47 4.92 -6.34
C ASN A 108 17.88 6.30 -6.69
N ASN A 109 16.66 6.37 -7.21
CA ASN A 109 15.95 7.63 -7.49
C ASN A 109 14.60 7.68 -6.78
N THR A 110 14.08 8.91 -6.61
CA THR A 110 12.67 9.10 -6.29
C THR A 110 11.82 8.83 -7.53
N VAL A 111 10.83 7.97 -7.37
CA VAL A 111 9.92 7.54 -8.43
C VAL A 111 8.48 7.81 -8.04
N LYS A 112 7.61 7.94 -9.03
CA LYS A 112 6.17 7.87 -8.89
C LYS A 112 5.71 6.54 -9.48
N TRP A 113 5.01 5.73 -8.69
CA TRP A 113 4.43 4.47 -9.11
C TRP A 113 2.91 4.56 -8.97
N THR A 114 2.20 4.40 -10.08
CA THR A 114 0.74 4.30 -10.06
C THR A 114 0.36 2.84 -9.90
N ILE A 115 -0.44 2.55 -8.86
CA ILE A 115 -0.89 1.20 -8.51
C ILE A 115 -2.40 1.11 -8.55
N ASP A 116 -2.92 -0.09 -8.83
CA ASP A 116 -4.37 -0.29 -8.92
C ASP A 116 -5.03 -0.45 -7.56
N ARG A 117 -4.28 -1.01 -6.59
CA ARG A 117 -4.79 -1.30 -5.25
C ARG A 117 -3.68 -1.53 -4.25
N ILE A 118 -3.93 -1.18 -2.99
CA ILE A 118 -3.16 -1.67 -1.85
C ILE A 118 -3.96 -2.80 -1.19
N ASN A 119 -3.35 -3.98 -1.08
CA ASN A 119 -3.88 -5.09 -0.30
C ASN A 119 -3.38 -5.00 1.15
N ALA A 120 -4.22 -5.43 2.09
CA ALA A 120 -3.85 -5.64 3.48
C ALA A 120 -4.23 -7.06 3.91
N ASP A 121 -3.23 -7.85 4.26
CA ASP A 121 -3.44 -9.20 4.80
C ASP A 121 -3.28 -9.17 6.32
N PHE A 122 -4.34 -9.55 7.04
CA PHE A 122 -4.35 -9.58 8.49
C PHE A 122 -3.78 -10.90 8.98
N GLU A 123 -2.80 -10.84 9.88
CA GLU A 123 -2.35 -12.05 10.56
C GLU A 123 -3.38 -12.46 11.61
N GLU A 124 -3.91 -13.68 11.47
CA GLU A 124 -4.63 -14.32 12.56
C GLU A 124 -3.64 -14.56 13.71
N ARG A 125 -4.01 -14.12 14.92
CA ARG A 125 -3.31 -14.57 16.12
C ARG A 125 -3.91 -15.93 16.47
N ASP A 126 -3.16 -16.99 16.23
CA ASP A 126 -3.36 -18.29 16.87
C ASP A 126 -3.47 -18.17 18.39
#